data_AF-L9X7U6-F1
#
_entry.id   AF-L9X7U6-F1
#
_cell.length_a   1.000
_cell.length_b   1.000
_cell.length_c   1.000
_cell.angle_alpha   90.00
_cell.angle_beta   90.00
_cell.angle_gamma   90.00
#
_symmetry.space_group_name_H-M   'P 1'
#
loop_
_entity.id
_entity.type
_entity.pdbx_description
1 polymer ?
#
loop_
_entity_poly.entity_id
_entity_poly.type
_entity_poly.pdbx_seq_one_letter_code
_entity_poly.pdbx_strand_id
1 'polypeptide(L)'
;MIGPLLDGRAADVGRVLEITIGCSVTSLVAVYCVQRPTKPLIDELLEREHTVETRQRRRKWLAISCAVVANPLGISLLIVGPPDGVLPPTAVTAITWVAVWLALVYYLLLPFAMVNPTGSRDPSEDERTRIERCYARFDREPGTVVVYGNAPFSFDVLEAGHGSSRFLWLRESFVDDATDDELTVALGHAAERNRQRFWRYTASGVMLGLVGGGLLFHFAIFETERVWIEGDPSVLWILAFPLLAGVLFAGARRCVYRSDTFVRRHLEPETVRRTYLTRPWAIKYYALESLPPSLDYLSPEPSLERRLDRFEGSRESSEPNRPVDDTSSASAPTSSPSGPSGRPTEQPADHRLFFESMDARTFTNFVADLRSAWDWECEVVADDADSPADIVAIDPSTAERVLIRTLHRSDGGPVSRTELEDIEPLLERTRTGSADSVLVVTNGQFADDVRDRAETLTLVDGAAVLELLERADDEIALADYASTA
;
A
#
# COMPACT_ATOMS: atom_id res chain seq x y z
N MET A 1 31.95 22.42 -52.98
CA MET A 1 32.16 22.36 -51.51
C MET A 1 30.95 21.82 -50.73
N ILE A 2 29.88 21.33 -51.41
CA ILE A 2 28.67 20.78 -50.75
C ILE A 2 28.71 19.24 -50.64
N GLY A 3 29.41 18.55 -51.55
CA GLY A 3 29.54 17.08 -51.56
C GLY A 3 30.03 16.44 -50.25
N PRO A 4 31.11 16.94 -49.61
CA PRO A 4 31.64 16.33 -48.38
C PRO A 4 30.69 16.40 -47.17
N LEU A 5 29.77 17.37 -47.15
CA LEU A 5 28.77 17.52 -46.09
C LEU A 5 27.59 16.56 -46.24
N LEU A 6 27.32 16.08 -47.46
CA LEU A 6 26.26 15.09 -47.72
C LEU A 6 26.74 13.66 -47.45
N ASP A 7 28.01 13.36 -47.71
CA ASP A 7 28.60 12.04 -47.46
C ASP A 7 28.67 11.70 -45.96
N GLY A 8 28.96 12.67 -45.10
CA GLY A 8 28.95 12.49 -43.64
C GLY A 8 27.55 12.15 -43.11
N ARG A 9 26.53 12.88 -43.55
CA ARG A 9 25.14 12.65 -43.12
C ARG A 9 24.58 11.30 -43.59
N ALA A 10 24.98 10.83 -44.76
CA ALA A 10 24.57 9.51 -45.25
C ALA A 10 25.17 8.37 -44.40
N ALA A 11 26.42 8.52 -43.96
CA ALA A 11 27.07 7.56 -43.06
C ALA A 11 26.42 7.53 -41.67
N ASP A 12 26.05 8.70 -41.13
CA ASP A 12 25.36 8.81 -39.84
C ASP A 12 23.95 8.21 -39.89
N VAL A 13 23.20 8.48 -40.95
CA VAL A 13 21.88 7.87 -41.18
C VAL A 13 22.00 6.35 -41.31
N GLY A 14 23.00 5.86 -42.05
CA GLY A 14 23.26 4.43 -42.19
C GLY A 14 23.56 3.76 -40.84
N ARG A 15 24.38 4.38 -40.00
CA ARG A 15 24.74 3.87 -38.67
C ARG A 15 23.55 3.89 -37.71
N VAL A 16 22.74 4.94 -37.70
CA VAL A 16 21.50 4.99 -36.91
C VAL A 16 20.52 3.90 -37.35
N LEU A 17 20.39 3.66 -38.65
CA LEU A 17 19.51 2.62 -39.19
C LEU A 17 20.01 1.22 -38.82
N GLU A 18 21.32 0.97 -38.96
CA GLU A 18 21.95 -0.30 -38.60
C GLU A 18 21.75 -0.62 -37.12
N ILE A 19 21.95 0.36 -36.23
CA ILE A 19 21.76 0.13 -34.80
C ILE A 19 20.28 -0.01 -34.46
N THR A 20 19.40 0.82 -35.04
CA THR A 20 17.95 0.68 -34.82
C THR A 20 17.45 -0.70 -35.26
N ILE A 21 17.90 -1.20 -36.41
CA ILE A 21 17.55 -2.55 -36.91
C ILE A 21 18.16 -3.62 -36.00
N GLY A 22 19.44 -3.51 -35.63
CA GLY A 22 20.11 -4.44 -34.73
C GLY A 22 19.38 -4.56 -33.40
N CYS A 23 19.06 -3.43 -32.78
CA CYS A 23 18.34 -3.36 -31.51
C CYS A 23 16.89 -3.84 -31.63
N SER A 24 16.20 -3.57 -32.74
CA SER A 24 14.87 -4.10 -33.00
C SER A 24 14.87 -5.61 -33.18
N VAL A 25 15.85 -6.15 -33.90
CA VAL A 25 16.05 -7.60 -34.06
C VAL A 25 16.43 -8.25 -32.73
N THR A 26 17.34 -7.67 -31.95
CA THR A 26 17.68 -8.17 -30.61
C THR A 26 16.48 -8.13 -29.67
N SER A 27 15.66 -7.08 -29.74
CA SER A 27 14.42 -6.98 -28.95
C SER A 27 13.41 -8.04 -29.39
N LEU A 28 13.22 -8.26 -30.68
CA LEU A 28 12.35 -9.32 -31.23
C LEU A 28 12.87 -10.71 -30.85
N VAL A 29 14.18 -10.94 -30.90
CA VAL A 29 14.81 -12.19 -30.46
C VAL A 29 14.66 -12.36 -28.95
N ALA A 30 14.83 -11.31 -28.14
CA ALA A 30 14.61 -11.36 -26.71
C ALA A 30 13.15 -11.65 -26.37
N VAL A 31 12.20 -10.98 -27.02
CA VAL A 31 10.76 -11.27 -26.92
C VAL A 31 10.50 -12.71 -27.33
N TYR A 32 11.04 -13.19 -28.44
CA TYR A 32 10.87 -14.57 -28.88
C TYR A 32 11.50 -15.59 -27.92
N CYS A 33 12.68 -15.29 -27.37
CA CYS A 33 13.38 -16.12 -26.39
C CYS A 33 12.70 -16.12 -25.02
N VAL A 34 11.97 -15.07 -24.65
CA VAL A 34 11.10 -15.04 -23.47
C VAL A 34 9.77 -15.74 -23.76
N GLN A 35 9.18 -15.46 -24.94
CA GLN A 35 7.91 -16.05 -25.39
C GLN A 35 8.01 -17.56 -25.54
N ARG A 36 9.09 -18.11 -26.09
CA ARG A 36 9.23 -19.55 -26.34
C ARG A 36 9.13 -20.40 -25.06
N PRO A 37 9.84 -20.12 -23.95
CA PRO A 37 9.67 -20.83 -22.69
C PRO A 37 8.41 -20.39 -21.92
N THR A 38 7.88 -19.18 -22.15
CA THR A 38 6.61 -18.76 -21.54
C THR A 38 5.38 -19.19 -22.33
N LYS A 39 5.49 -19.67 -23.57
CA LYS A 39 4.34 -20.09 -24.39
C LYS A 39 3.60 -21.28 -23.80
N PRO A 40 4.27 -22.35 -23.31
CA PRO A 40 3.57 -23.41 -22.57
C PRO A 40 2.80 -22.86 -21.37
N LEU A 41 3.34 -21.82 -20.74
CA LEU A 41 2.70 -21.13 -19.63
C LEU A 41 1.54 -20.22 -20.08
N ILE A 42 1.62 -19.61 -21.27
CA ILE A 42 0.51 -18.87 -21.90
C ILE A 42 -0.63 -19.82 -22.18
N ASP A 43 -0.31 -20.92 -22.85
CA ASP A 43 -1.27 -21.93 -23.25
C ASP A 43 -1.88 -22.54 -21.97
N GLU A 44 -1.09 -22.84 -20.94
CA GLU A 44 -1.58 -23.29 -19.62
C GLU A 44 -2.46 -22.23 -18.92
N LEU A 45 -2.08 -20.95 -18.93
CA LEU A 45 -2.86 -19.85 -18.32
C LEU A 45 -4.13 -19.49 -19.10
N LEU A 46 -4.19 -19.76 -20.40
CA LEU A 46 -5.33 -19.49 -21.28
C LEU A 46 -6.26 -20.69 -21.43
N GLU A 47 -5.74 -21.92 -21.32
CA GLU A 47 -6.51 -23.17 -21.48
C GLU A 47 -7.00 -23.75 -20.15
N ARG A 48 -6.31 -23.52 -19.01
CA ARG A 48 -6.85 -23.89 -17.70
C ARG A 48 -7.83 -22.84 -17.21
N GLU A 49 -8.98 -23.29 -16.72
CA GLU A 49 -9.90 -22.49 -15.93
C GLU A 49 -9.16 -22.04 -14.65
N HIS A 50 -8.56 -20.87 -14.72
CA HIS A 50 -8.09 -20.14 -13.54
C HIS A 50 -9.14 -19.10 -13.17
N THR A 51 -9.38 -18.95 -11.87
CA THR A 51 -10.20 -17.89 -11.26
C THR A 51 -9.72 -16.48 -11.58
N VAL A 52 -8.45 -16.32 -12.00
CA VAL A 52 -7.90 -15.05 -12.46
C VAL A 52 -8.63 -14.61 -13.73
N GLU A 53 -9.29 -13.45 -13.68
CA GLU A 53 -10.00 -12.91 -14.84
C GLU A 53 -9.08 -12.78 -16.06
N THR A 54 -9.62 -13.09 -17.25
CA THR A 54 -8.90 -12.93 -18.53
C THR A 54 -8.32 -11.53 -18.72
N ARG A 55 -8.99 -10.50 -18.19
CA ARG A 55 -8.52 -9.11 -18.22
C ARG A 55 -7.21 -8.93 -17.44
N GLN A 56 -7.08 -9.56 -16.28
CA GLN A 56 -5.89 -9.48 -15.44
C GLN A 56 -4.73 -10.26 -16.06
N ARG A 57 -5.01 -11.44 -16.64
CA ARG A 57 -4.02 -12.19 -17.45
C ARG A 57 -3.47 -11.34 -18.60
N ARG A 58 -4.34 -10.61 -19.31
CA ARG A 58 -3.93 -9.68 -20.39
C ARG A 58 -3.09 -8.51 -19.87
N ARG A 59 -3.45 -7.92 -18.73
CA ARG A 59 -2.67 -6.84 -18.09
C ARG A 59 -1.26 -7.31 -17.71
N LYS A 60 -1.14 -8.49 -17.10
CA LYS A 60 0.16 -9.13 -16.83
C LYS A 60 0.97 -9.29 -18.12
N TRP A 61 0.35 -9.82 -19.18
CA TRP A 61 1.00 -9.99 -20.47
C TRP A 61 1.51 -8.69 -21.09
N LEU A 62 0.68 -7.65 -21.07
CA LEU A 62 1.05 -6.34 -21.56
C LEU A 62 2.24 -5.79 -20.77
N ALA A 63 2.21 -5.91 -19.44
CA ALA A 63 3.30 -5.45 -18.59
C ALA A 63 4.61 -6.21 -18.86
N ILE A 64 4.57 -7.55 -19.04
CA ILE A 64 5.77 -8.36 -19.30
C ILE A 64 6.33 -7.96 -20.66
N SER A 65 5.46 -7.84 -21.66
CA SER A 65 5.83 -7.44 -23.01
C SER A 65 6.45 -6.04 -23.02
N CYS A 66 5.84 -5.09 -22.30
CA CYS A 66 6.40 -3.74 -22.13
C CYS A 66 7.77 -3.80 -21.46
N ALA A 67 7.97 -4.58 -20.39
CA ALA A 67 9.27 -4.66 -19.74
C ALA A 67 10.34 -5.28 -20.63
N VAL A 68 10.02 -6.37 -21.34
CA VAL A 68 10.96 -7.08 -22.22
C VAL A 68 11.30 -6.27 -23.47
N VAL A 69 10.34 -5.53 -24.04
CA VAL A 69 10.55 -4.69 -25.25
C VAL A 69 11.19 -3.36 -24.89
N ALA A 70 10.72 -2.70 -23.83
CA ALA A 70 11.22 -1.38 -23.49
C ALA A 70 12.69 -1.45 -23.10
N ASN A 71 13.12 -2.44 -22.30
CA ASN A 71 14.48 -2.49 -21.76
C ASN A 71 15.59 -2.42 -22.84
N PRO A 72 15.61 -3.29 -23.87
CA PRO A 72 16.60 -3.21 -24.93
C PRO A 72 16.46 -1.92 -25.74
N LEU A 73 15.26 -1.39 -25.98
CA LEU A 73 15.08 -0.11 -26.68
C LEU A 73 15.70 1.05 -25.88
N GLY A 74 15.47 1.10 -24.58
CA GLY A 74 16.08 2.08 -23.68
C GLY A 74 17.60 1.98 -23.65
N ILE A 75 18.15 0.78 -23.45
CA ILE A 75 19.61 0.53 -23.49
C ILE A 75 20.20 0.96 -24.85
N SER A 76 19.49 0.71 -25.94
CA SER A 76 19.94 1.07 -27.29
C SER A 76 19.98 2.58 -27.48
N LEU A 77 18.96 3.30 -27.02
CA LEU A 77 18.95 4.77 -27.05
C LEU A 77 20.09 5.38 -26.20
N LEU A 78 20.55 4.67 -25.17
CA LEU A 78 21.69 5.08 -24.34
C LEU A 78 23.06 4.78 -24.96
N ILE A 79 23.16 3.73 -25.78
CA ILE A 79 24.41 3.37 -26.46
C ILE A 79 24.63 4.24 -27.71
N VAL A 80 23.56 4.68 -28.38
CA VAL A 80 23.58 5.33 -29.71
C VAL A 80 23.59 6.85 -29.63
N GLY A 81 24.18 7.42 -28.58
CA GLY A 81 24.32 8.86 -28.46
C GLY A 81 24.83 9.51 -29.76
N PRO A 82 24.34 10.70 -30.15
CA PRO A 82 24.75 11.35 -31.39
C PRO A 82 26.28 11.53 -31.41
N PRO A 83 26.96 11.18 -32.52
CA PRO A 83 28.42 11.17 -32.59
C PRO A 83 29.07 12.54 -32.35
N ASP A 84 28.30 13.63 -32.50
CA ASP A 84 28.82 15.01 -32.46
C ASP A 84 28.48 15.78 -31.17
N GLY A 85 28.15 15.10 -30.07
CA GLY A 85 28.40 15.64 -28.72
C GLY A 85 27.50 16.78 -28.22
N VAL A 86 26.35 17.07 -28.84
CA VAL A 86 25.49 18.16 -28.34
C VAL A 86 24.72 17.75 -27.07
N LEU A 87 24.39 16.48 -26.94
CA LEU A 87 24.04 15.87 -25.66
C LEU A 87 24.58 14.44 -25.72
N PRO A 88 25.68 14.08 -25.01
CA PRO A 88 25.83 12.67 -24.63
C PRO A 88 24.48 12.25 -24.03
N PRO A 89 24.00 11.00 -24.21
CA PRO A 89 22.90 10.51 -23.39
C PRO A 89 23.38 10.72 -21.96
N THR A 90 22.96 11.85 -21.37
CA THR A 90 23.47 12.29 -20.10
C THR A 90 23.11 11.16 -19.17
N ALA A 91 23.96 10.83 -18.19
CA ALA A 91 23.57 9.75 -17.31
C ALA A 91 22.21 10.07 -16.67
N VAL A 92 21.81 11.35 -16.57
CA VAL A 92 20.45 11.79 -16.27
C VAL A 92 19.38 11.09 -17.14
N THR A 93 19.50 11.10 -18.47
CA THR A 93 18.58 10.36 -19.36
C THR A 93 18.64 8.85 -19.14
N ALA A 94 19.82 8.28 -18.94
CA ALA A 94 20.00 6.85 -18.64
C ALA A 94 19.29 6.45 -17.33
N ILE A 95 19.54 7.23 -16.29
CA ILE A 95 19.02 7.05 -14.94
C ILE A 95 17.52 7.25 -14.95
N THR A 96 17.01 8.29 -15.64
CA THR A 96 15.56 8.53 -15.78
C THR A 96 14.88 7.40 -16.53
N TRP A 97 15.52 6.86 -17.57
CA TRP A 97 14.97 5.74 -18.32
C TRP A 97 14.95 4.45 -17.50
N VAL A 98 16.06 4.14 -16.81
CA VAL A 98 16.15 3.04 -15.84
C VAL A 98 15.12 3.24 -14.71
N ALA A 99 14.90 4.48 -14.28
CA ALA A 99 13.89 4.82 -13.29
C ALA A 99 12.49 4.48 -13.78
N VAL A 100 12.10 4.99 -14.94
CA VAL A 100 10.78 4.75 -15.50
C VAL A 100 10.59 3.26 -15.76
N TRP A 101 11.62 2.57 -16.23
CA TRP A 101 11.56 1.13 -16.46
C TRP A 101 11.40 0.34 -15.16
N LEU A 102 12.23 0.59 -14.14
CA LEU A 102 12.11 -0.08 -12.85
C LEU A 102 10.79 0.28 -12.16
N ALA A 103 10.29 1.51 -12.27
CA ALA A 103 8.96 1.86 -11.79
C ALA A 103 7.88 1.06 -12.52
N LEU A 104 7.96 0.96 -13.85
CA LEU A 104 6.99 0.22 -14.65
C LEU A 104 7.03 -1.29 -14.34
N VAL A 105 8.21 -1.87 -14.22
CA VAL A 105 8.41 -3.26 -13.79
C VAL A 105 7.92 -3.44 -12.36
N TYR A 106 8.29 -2.58 -11.43
CA TYR A 106 7.93 -2.78 -10.03
C TYR A 106 6.42 -2.59 -9.80
N TYR A 107 5.82 -1.55 -10.37
CA TYR A 107 4.39 -1.27 -10.18
C TYR A 107 3.48 -2.20 -10.98
N LEU A 108 3.86 -2.62 -12.19
CA LEU A 108 3.01 -3.47 -13.03
C LEU A 108 3.36 -4.95 -12.94
N LEU A 109 4.63 -5.29 -12.71
CA LEU A 109 5.11 -6.66 -12.76
C LEU A 109 5.40 -7.29 -11.43
N LEU A 110 5.80 -6.55 -10.39
CA LEU A 110 6.23 -7.19 -9.13
C LEU A 110 5.20 -8.18 -8.56
N PRO A 111 3.87 -7.88 -8.51
CA PRO A 111 2.87 -8.85 -8.05
C PRO A 111 2.84 -10.16 -8.85
N PHE A 112 3.36 -10.14 -10.08
CA PHE A 112 3.25 -11.22 -11.06
C PHE A 112 4.59 -11.86 -11.45
N ALA A 113 5.70 -11.15 -11.28
CA ALA A 113 7.06 -11.57 -11.58
C ALA A 113 7.69 -12.31 -10.40
N MET A 114 7.24 -12.00 -9.18
CA MET A 114 7.69 -12.66 -7.96
C MET A 114 7.07 -14.04 -7.73
N VAL A 115 6.11 -14.46 -8.56
CA VAL A 115 5.56 -15.82 -8.46
C VAL A 115 5.75 -16.51 -9.80
N ASN A 116 6.54 -17.59 -9.79
CA ASN A 116 6.66 -18.44 -10.96
C ASN A 116 5.28 -19.10 -11.21
N PRO A 117 4.61 -18.80 -12.32
CA PRO A 117 3.28 -19.33 -12.58
C PRO A 117 3.28 -20.84 -12.89
N THR A 118 4.44 -21.47 -13.12
CA THR A 118 4.48 -22.92 -13.33
C THR A 118 4.06 -23.65 -12.06
N GLY A 119 3.01 -24.46 -12.15
CA GLY A 119 2.45 -25.15 -10.98
C GLY A 119 1.58 -24.26 -10.09
N SER A 120 1.09 -23.13 -10.59
CA SER A 120 0.00 -22.39 -9.95
C SER A 120 -1.35 -23.00 -10.30
N ARG A 121 -2.26 -23.03 -9.33
CA ARG A 121 -3.64 -23.52 -9.47
C ARG A 121 -4.59 -22.67 -8.62
N ASP A 122 -5.87 -22.78 -8.92
CA ASP A 122 -6.88 -22.28 -8.00
C ASP A 122 -6.88 -23.13 -6.71
N PRO A 123 -7.27 -22.55 -5.56
CA PRO A 123 -7.46 -23.33 -4.36
C PRO A 123 -8.58 -24.35 -4.58
N SER A 124 -8.46 -25.53 -3.96
CA SER A 124 -9.57 -26.46 -3.82
C SER A 124 -10.70 -25.81 -3.01
N GLU A 125 -11.91 -26.39 -3.05
CA GLU A 125 -13.05 -25.87 -2.28
C GLU A 125 -12.76 -25.87 -0.76
N ASP A 126 -12.08 -26.91 -0.27
CA ASP A 126 -11.67 -27.03 1.14
C ASP A 126 -10.63 -25.96 1.51
N GLU A 127 -9.61 -25.76 0.67
CA GLU A 127 -8.60 -24.71 0.87
C GLU A 127 -9.24 -23.32 0.86
N ARG A 128 -10.14 -23.06 -0.09
CA ARG A 128 -10.86 -21.78 -0.20
C ARG A 128 -11.69 -21.51 1.06
N THR A 129 -12.53 -22.46 1.45
CA THR A 129 -13.37 -22.36 2.66
C THR A 129 -12.50 -22.12 3.90
N ARG A 130 -11.36 -22.79 3.99
CA ARG A 130 -10.41 -22.63 5.09
C ARG A 130 -9.77 -21.24 5.11
N ILE A 131 -9.35 -20.73 3.96
CA ILE A 131 -8.76 -19.38 3.82
C ILE A 131 -9.80 -18.31 4.18
N GLU A 132 -11.02 -18.41 3.66
CA GLU A 132 -12.13 -17.51 3.96
C GLU A 132 -12.43 -17.50 5.46
N ARG A 133 -12.47 -18.67 6.11
CA ARG A 133 -12.63 -18.78 7.57
C ARG A 133 -11.51 -18.08 8.34
N CYS A 134 -10.25 -18.20 7.88
CA CYS A 134 -9.12 -17.51 8.50
C CYS A 134 -9.25 -15.99 8.34
N TYR A 135 -9.63 -15.51 7.15
CA TYR A 135 -9.85 -14.08 6.86
C TYR A 135 -10.99 -13.48 7.68
N ALA A 136 -12.07 -14.24 7.89
CA ALA A 136 -13.21 -13.82 8.72
C ALA A 136 -12.80 -13.49 10.17
N ARG A 137 -11.69 -14.04 10.69
CA ARG A 137 -11.21 -13.74 12.06
C ARG A 137 -10.71 -12.31 12.22
N PHE A 138 -10.48 -11.59 11.13
CA PHE A 138 -10.07 -10.19 11.15
C PHE A 138 -10.92 -9.31 10.22
N ASP A 139 -12.18 -9.71 10.01
CA ASP A 139 -13.23 -8.98 9.27
C ASP A 139 -12.75 -8.50 7.89
N ARG A 140 -12.16 -9.42 7.13
CA ARG A 140 -11.70 -9.15 5.76
C ARG A 140 -12.10 -10.29 4.86
N GLU A 141 -12.07 -10.00 3.57
CA GLU A 141 -12.16 -11.00 2.52
C GLU A 141 -10.77 -11.24 1.91
N PRO A 142 -10.46 -12.45 1.42
CA PRO A 142 -9.26 -12.68 0.62
C PRO A 142 -9.37 -11.97 -0.74
N GLY A 143 -8.22 -11.70 -1.36
CA GLY A 143 -8.17 -11.37 -2.79
C GLY A 143 -8.40 -12.61 -3.66
N THR A 144 -8.11 -12.51 -4.96
CA THR A 144 -8.01 -13.69 -5.83
C THR A 144 -6.93 -14.62 -5.31
N VAL A 145 -7.33 -15.77 -4.78
CA VAL A 145 -6.43 -16.76 -4.18
C VAL A 145 -5.78 -17.59 -5.28
N VAL A 146 -4.46 -17.71 -5.21
CA VAL A 146 -3.65 -18.54 -6.10
C VAL A 146 -2.74 -19.41 -5.24
N VAL A 147 -2.87 -20.72 -5.37
CA VAL A 147 -2.00 -21.69 -4.72
C VAL A 147 -0.89 -22.07 -5.69
N TYR A 148 0.36 -22.08 -5.25
CA TYR A 148 1.51 -22.47 -6.07
C TYR A 148 2.35 -23.53 -5.36
N GLY A 149 2.85 -24.50 -6.13
CA GLY A 149 3.77 -25.52 -5.61
C GLY A 149 5.17 -24.96 -5.36
N ASN A 150 6.15 -25.43 -6.12
CA ASN A 150 7.55 -25.04 -5.96
C ASN A 150 7.87 -23.76 -6.75
N ALA A 151 7.87 -22.62 -6.05
CA ALA A 151 8.42 -21.37 -6.58
C ALA A 151 9.91 -21.21 -6.20
N PRO A 152 10.73 -20.57 -7.05
CA PRO A 152 12.12 -20.22 -6.71
C PRO A 152 12.20 -19.15 -5.60
N PHE A 153 11.07 -18.52 -5.27
CA PHE A 153 10.99 -17.51 -4.21
C PHE A 153 10.61 -18.14 -2.89
N SER A 154 11.15 -17.59 -1.80
CA SER A 154 11.13 -18.19 -0.46
C SER A 154 9.87 -17.93 0.37
N PHE A 155 8.98 -17.02 -0.03
CA PHE A 155 7.80 -16.69 0.76
C PHE A 155 6.75 -17.80 0.73
N ASP A 156 6.02 -17.98 1.84
CA ASP A 156 4.88 -18.89 1.91
C ASP A 156 3.55 -18.19 1.64
N VAL A 157 3.44 -16.91 1.99
CA VAL A 157 2.23 -16.09 1.84
C VAL A 157 2.59 -14.70 1.30
N LEU A 158 1.98 -14.31 0.18
CA LEU A 158 2.14 -12.98 -0.40
C LEU A 158 0.78 -12.42 -0.81
N GLU A 159 0.42 -11.27 -0.27
CA GLU A 159 -0.72 -10.49 -0.78
C GLU A 159 -0.21 -9.23 -1.48
N ALA A 160 -0.71 -8.99 -2.69
CA ALA A 160 -0.30 -7.86 -3.51
C ALA A 160 -1.45 -7.34 -4.38
N GLY A 161 -1.45 -6.04 -4.65
CA GLY A 161 -2.45 -5.38 -5.50
C GLY A 161 -3.51 -4.62 -4.68
N HIS A 162 -4.53 -4.10 -5.36
CA HIS A 162 -5.54 -3.24 -4.72
C HIS A 162 -6.92 -3.45 -5.34
N GLY A 163 -7.98 -3.28 -4.53
CA GLY A 163 -9.36 -3.47 -4.95
C GLY A 163 -9.57 -4.83 -5.63
N SER A 164 -10.20 -4.82 -6.80
CA SER A 164 -10.48 -6.02 -7.60
C SER A 164 -9.24 -6.70 -8.19
N SER A 165 -8.05 -6.08 -8.13
CA SER A 165 -6.79 -6.67 -8.60
C SER A 165 -5.88 -7.12 -7.47
N ARG A 166 -6.46 -7.48 -6.32
CA ARG A 166 -5.75 -7.99 -5.15
C ARG A 166 -5.60 -9.50 -5.28
N PHE A 167 -4.36 -9.98 -5.20
CA PHE A 167 -4.02 -11.39 -5.30
C PHE A 167 -3.41 -11.87 -3.99
N LEU A 168 -3.84 -13.04 -3.55
CA LEU A 168 -3.26 -13.76 -2.43
C LEU A 168 -2.56 -15.01 -2.98
N TRP A 169 -1.24 -15.02 -2.92
CA TRP A 169 -0.40 -16.13 -3.34
C TRP A 169 -0.02 -16.96 -2.13
N LEU A 170 -0.32 -18.26 -2.17
CA LEU A 170 -0.05 -19.20 -1.10
C LEU A 170 0.76 -20.38 -1.61
N ARG A 171 1.83 -20.73 -0.90
CA ARG A 171 2.59 -21.95 -1.18
C ARG A 171 1.76 -23.17 -0.75
N GLU A 172 1.60 -24.13 -1.65
CA GLU A 172 0.82 -25.37 -1.43
C GLU A 172 1.25 -26.10 -0.17
N SER A 173 2.55 -26.35 0.01
CA SER A 173 3.07 -27.00 1.21
C SER A 173 2.78 -26.23 2.49
N PHE A 174 2.70 -24.89 2.43
CA PHE A 174 2.34 -24.10 3.60
C PHE A 174 0.86 -24.20 3.92
N VAL A 175 -0.01 -24.19 2.90
CA VAL A 175 -1.45 -24.41 3.08
C VAL A 175 -1.70 -25.78 3.71
N ASP A 176 -1.03 -26.82 3.22
CA ASP A 176 -1.18 -28.19 3.73
C ASP A 176 -0.67 -28.35 5.17
N ASP A 177 0.50 -27.81 5.47
CA ASP A 177 1.19 -28.07 6.74
C ASP A 177 0.83 -27.08 7.86
N ALA A 178 0.38 -25.87 7.55
CA ALA A 178 0.09 -24.86 8.57
C ALA A 178 -1.16 -25.23 9.36
N THR A 179 -1.17 -24.93 10.65
CA THR A 179 -2.43 -24.92 11.44
C THR A 179 -3.31 -23.72 11.05
N ASP A 180 -4.61 -23.76 11.35
CA ASP A 180 -5.52 -22.63 11.07
C ASP A 180 -5.06 -21.33 11.74
N ASP A 181 -4.49 -21.43 12.94
CA ASP A 181 -3.93 -20.31 13.67
C ASP A 181 -2.68 -19.73 12.99
N GLU A 182 -1.73 -20.59 12.59
CA GLU A 182 -0.52 -20.15 11.86
C GLU A 182 -0.87 -19.54 10.50
N LEU A 183 -1.81 -20.14 9.78
CA LEU A 183 -2.34 -19.61 8.53
C LEU A 183 -3.00 -18.25 8.77
N THR A 184 -3.84 -18.12 9.80
CA THR A 184 -4.50 -16.84 10.15
C THR A 184 -3.48 -15.75 10.45
N VAL A 185 -2.42 -16.05 11.21
CA VAL A 185 -1.33 -15.10 11.51
C VAL A 185 -0.66 -14.63 10.22
N ALA A 186 -0.26 -15.57 9.35
CA ALA A 186 0.44 -15.26 8.10
C ALA A 186 -0.44 -14.45 7.14
N LEU A 187 -1.72 -14.81 7.00
CA LEU A 187 -2.70 -14.10 6.19
C LEU A 187 -2.95 -12.68 6.72
N GLY A 188 -3.13 -12.51 8.03
CA GLY A 188 -3.33 -11.20 8.65
C GLY A 188 -2.12 -10.27 8.43
N HIS A 189 -0.90 -10.84 8.47
CA HIS A 189 0.31 -10.11 8.12
C HIS A 189 0.34 -9.65 6.66
N ALA A 190 0.10 -10.58 5.73
CA ALA A 190 0.11 -10.28 4.31
C ALA A 190 -0.95 -9.23 3.95
N ALA A 191 -2.17 -9.40 4.47
CA ALA A 191 -3.29 -8.48 4.27
C ALA A 191 -2.98 -7.07 4.77
N GLU A 192 -2.48 -6.93 6.01
CA GLU A 192 -2.19 -5.60 6.55
C GLU A 192 -1.00 -4.94 5.87
N ARG A 193 0.03 -5.69 5.50
CA ARG A 193 1.16 -5.14 4.73
C ARG A 193 0.70 -4.64 3.36
N ASN A 194 -0.16 -5.38 2.68
CA ASN A 194 -0.73 -4.96 1.41
C ASN A 194 -1.60 -3.70 1.57
N ARG A 195 -2.46 -3.65 2.61
CA ARG A 195 -3.27 -2.46 2.94
C ARG A 195 -2.42 -1.22 3.19
N GLN A 196 -1.34 -1.37 3.95
CA GLN A 196 -0.37 -0.30 4.26
C GLN A 196 0.55 0.04 3.08
N ARG A 197 0.33 -0.52 1.89
CA ARG A 197 1.11 -0.25 0.68
C ARG A 197 2.61 -0.56 0.87
N PHE A 198 2.96 -1.59 1.65
CA PHE A 198 4.36 -2.00 1.91
C PHE A 198 5.20 -2.09 0.63
N TRP A 199 4.63 -2.70 -0.41
CA TRP A 199 5.28 -2.82 -1.72
C TRP A 199 5.53 -1.48 -2.38
N ARG A 200 4.62 -0.50 -2.26
CA ARG A 200 4.84 0.85 -2.82
C ARG A 200 5.94 1.60 -2.09
N TYR A 201 6.04 1.46 -0.77
CA TYR A 201 7.13 2.04 0.01
C TYR A 201 8.47 1.41 -0.36
N THR A 202 8.51 0.08 -0.48
CA THR A 202 9.73 -0.62 -0.87
C THR A 202 10.12 -0.31 -2.31
N ALA A 203 9.15 -0.24 -3.23
CA ALA A 203 9.32 0.23 -4.61
C ALA A 203 9.98 1.60 -4.62
N SER A 204 9.27 2.58 -4.05
CA SER A 204 9.67 3.98 -4.05
C SER A 204 11.02 4.15 -3.37
N GLY A 205 11.30 3.32 -2.36
CA GLY A 205 12.60 3.24 -1.71
C GLY A 205 13.73 2.81 -2.64
N VAL A 206 13.57 1.67 -3.30
CA VAL A 206 14.55 1.17 -4.27
C VAL A 206 14.70 2.16 -5.44
N MET A 207 13.59 2.71 -5.93
CA MET A 207 13.57 3.70 -7.01
C MET A 207 14.32 4.98 -6.63
N LEU A 208 13.99 5.59 -5.50
CA LEU A 208 14.65 6.81 -5.05
C LEU A 208 16.12 6.56 -4.75
N GLY A 209 16.47 5.39 -4.19
CA GLY A 209 17.85 4.98 -3.98
C GLY A 209 18.64 4.86 -5.29
N LEU A 210 18.08 4.21 -6.31
CA LEU A 210 18.74 4.04 -7.61
C LEU A 210 18.80 5.35 -8.42
N VAL A 211 17.74 6.14 -8.42
CA VAL A 211 17.68 7.41 -9.16
C VAL A 211 18.49 8.49 -8.48
N GLY A 212 18.24 8.73 -7.19
CA GLY A 212 19.02 9.68 -6.40
C GLY A 212 20.49 9.26 -6.35
N GLY A 213 20.75 7.97 -6.17
CA GLY A 213 22.09 7.39 -6.23
C GLY A 213 22.77 7.62 -7.58
N GLY A 214 22.09 7.30 -8.67
CA GLY A 214 22.63 7.53 -10.01
C GLY A 214 22.89 9.01 -10.29
N LEU A 215 21.92 9.90 -9.99
CA LEU A 215 21.99 11.31 -10.34
C LEU A 215 23.11 12.02 -9.60
N LEU A 216 23.20 11.80 -8.30
CA LEU A 216 24.28 12.39 -7.53
C LEU A 216 25.63 11.72 -7.94
N PHE A 217 25.68 10.42 -8.32
CA PHE A 217 26.93 9.77 -8.73
C PHE A 217 27.45 10.38 -10.02
N HIS A 218 26.52 10.64 -10.93
CA HIS A 218 26.80 11.41 -12.14
C HIS A 218 27.28 12.82 -11.80
N PHE A 219 26.61 13.53 -10.90
CA PHE A 219 27.04 14.85 -10.44
C PHE A 219 28.46 14.80 -9.87
N ALA A 220 28.78 13.81 -9.04
CA ALA A 220 30.11 13.64 -8.46
C ALA A 220 31.19 13.39 -9.52
N ILE A 221 30.94 12.58 -10.55
CA ILE A 221 31.90 12.32 -11.62
C ILE A 221 32.13 13.57 -12.48
N PHE A 222 31.07 14.31 -12.79
CA PHE A 222 31.17 15.42 -13.75
C PHE A 222 31.56 16.75 -13.10
N GLU A 223 31.18 16.99 -11.84
CA GLU A 223 31.59 18.19 -11.11
C GLU A 223 32.97 18.04 -10.45
N THR A 224 33.52 16.84 -10.27
CA THR A 224 34.93 16.74 -9.84
C THR A 224 35.92 17.27 -10.88
N GLU A 225 35.54 17.33 -12.16
CA GLU A 225 36.36 18.02 -13.17
C GLU A 225 36.32 19.56 -13.03
N ARG A 226 35.34 20.12 -12.31
CA ARG A 226 35.14 21.59 -12.19
C ARG A 226 35.33 22.14 -10.78
N VAL A 227 35.03 21.36 -9.76
CA VAL A 227 35.09 21.75 -8.35
C VAL A 227 36.26 21.03 -7.71
N TRP A 228 37.30 21.80 -7.39
CA TRP A 228 38.49 21.38 -6.64
C TRP A 228 38.14 21.06 -5.17
N ILE A 229 37.31 20.07 -4.92
CA ILE A 229 37.23 19.45 -3.60
C ILE A 229 38.38 18.46 -3.55
N GLU A 230 39.40 18.73 -2.74
CA GLU A 230 40.59 17.85 -2.55
C GLU A 230 40.25 16.49 -1.90
N GLY A 231 38.98 16.07 -1.86
CA GLY A 231 38.50 14.83 -1.26
C GLY A 231 37.85 13.92 -2.30
N ASP A 232 38.03 12.61 -2.12
CA ASP A 232 37.36 11.61 -2.95
C ASP A 232 35.83 11.68 -2.72
N PRO A 233 35.03 12.11 -3.72
CA PRO A 233 33.58 12.21 -3.58
C PRO A 233 32.93 10.86 -3.27
N SER A 234 33.61 9.73 -3.53
CA SER A 234 33.14 8.38 -3.18
C SER A 234 32.90 8.20 -1.67
N VAL A 235 33.50 9.03 -0.80
CA VAL A 235 33.25 8.97 0.65
C VAL A 235 31.87 9.53 1.00
N LEU A 236 31.46 10.65 0.38
CA LEU A 236 30.10 11.18 0.55
C LEU A 236 29.05 10.17 0.05
N TRP A 237 29.40 9.40 -0.99
CA TRP A 237 28.59 8.30 -1.52
C TRP A 237 28.32 7.18 -0.52
N ILE A 238 29.40 6.67 0.07
CA ILE A 238 29.35 5.61 1.06
C ILE A 238 28.51 6.03 2.28
N LEU A 239 28.41 7.33 2.57
CA LEU A 239 27.63 7.86 3.69
C LEU A 239 26.18 8.22 3.32
N ALA A 240 25.94 8.81 2.15
CA ALA A 240 24.61 9.26 1.74
C ALA A 240 23.68 8.10 1.38
N PHE A 241 24.21 7.05 0.74
CA PHE A 241 23.40 5.91 0.30
C PHE A 241 22.75 5.16 1.48
N PRO A 242 23.48 4.77 2.55
CA PRO A 242 22.88 4.13 3.72
C PRO A 242 21.87 5.02 4.45
N LEU A 243 22.11 6.34 4.49
CA LEU A 243 21.17 7.28 5.10
C LEU A 243 19.84 7.32 4.33
N LEU A 244 19.92 7.47 3.01
CA LEU A 244 18.76 7.48 2.12
C LEU A 244 18.01 6.13 2.19
N ALA A 245 18.73 5.02 2.11
CA ALA A 245 18.17 3.69 2.27
C ALA A 245 17.49 3.52 3.64
N GLY A 246 18.11 4.01 4.72
CA GLY A 246 17.56 3.97 6.08
C GLY A 246 16.23 4.73 6.21
N VAL A 247 16.13 5.94 5.64
CA VAL A 247 14.87 6.72 5.64
C VAL A 247 13.77 5.97 4.87
N LEU A 248 14.12 5.37 3.75
CA LEU A 248 13.16 4.66 2.90
C LEU A 248 12.70 3.35 3.53
N PHE A 249 13.62 2.59 4.12
CA PHE A 249 13.32 1.37 4.84
C PHE A 249 12.59 1.62 6.15
N ALA A 250 12.71 2.79 6.76
CA ALA A 250 11.88 3.15 7.91
C ALA A 250 10.37 3.07 7.59
N GLY A 251 9.95 3.48 6.38
CA GLY A 251 8.57 3.35 5.92
C GLY A 251 8.12 1.88 5.80
N ALA A 252 8.96 1.05 5.18
CA ALA A 252 8.70 -0.40 5.05
C ALA A 252 8.60 -1.07 6.44
N ARG A 253 9.53 -0.76 7.36
CA ARG A 253 9.53 -1.26 8.74
C ARG A 253 8.29 -0.83 9.51
N ARG A 254 7.83 0.42 9.36
CA ARG A 254 6.58 0.89 9.97
C ARG A 254 5.39 0.05 9.51
N CYS A 255 5.31 -0.31 8.23
CA CYS A 255 4.27 -1.20 7.72
C CYS A 255 4.34 -2.59 8.35
N VAL A 256 5.55 -3.15 8.52
CA VAL A 256 5.75 -4.44 9.20
C VAL A 256 5.25 -4.36 10.64
N TYR A 257 5.66 -3.35 11.42
CA TYR A 257 5.22 -3.20 12.81
C TYR A 257 3.71 -2.95 12.95
N ARG A 258 3.09 -2.23 11.99
CA ARG A 258 1.64 -2.10 11.93
C ARG A 258 0.97 -3.45 11.69
N SER A 259 1.54 -4.30 10.83
CA SER A 259 1.05 -5.67 10.63
C SER A 259 1.19 -6.52 11.90
N ASP A 260 2.30 -6.41 12.64
CA ASP A 260 2.50 -7.09 13.94
C ASP A 260 1.43 -6.67 14.95
N THR A 261 1.14 -5.37 15.01
CA THR A 261 0.11 -4.81 15.90
C THR A 261 -1.29 -5.26 15.48
N PHE A 262 -1.58 -5.27 14.18
CA PHE A 262 -2.86 -5.71 13.63
C PHE A 262 -3.16 -7.16 13.99
N VAL A 263 -2.22 -8.08 13.73
CA VAL A 263 -2.42 -9.50 14.03
C VAL A 263 -2.58 -9.72 15.54
N ARG A 264 -1.79 -9.01 16.37
CA ARG A 264 -1.91 -9.08 17.83
C ARG A 264 -3.27 -8.62 18.38
N ARG A 265 -3.93 -7.66 17.71
CA ARG A 265 -5.27 -7.20 18.12
C ARG A 265 -6.36 -8.24 17.87
N HIS A 266 -6.15 -9.13 16.91
CA HIS A 266 -7.15 -10.11 16.47
C HIS A 266 -6.89 -11.53 16.98
N LEU A 267 -5.65 -11.85 17.35
CA LEU A 267 -5.22 -13.20 17.74
C LEU A 267 -4.51 -13.21 19.09
N GLU A 268 -4.57 -14.36 19.77
CA GLU A 268 -3.88 -14.55 21.04
C GLU A 268 -2.37 -14.32 20.90
N PRO A 269 -1.74 -13.58 21.83
CA PRO A 269 -0.33 -13.25 21.69
C PRO A 269 0.60 -14.46 21.59
N GLU A 270 0.31 -15.52 22.34
CA GLU A 270 1.13 -16.74 22.32
C GLU A 270 1.03 -17.48 20.98
N THR A 271 -0.11 -17.39 20.31
CA THR A 271 -0.28 -17.94 18.97
C THR A 271 0.58 -17.19 17.97
N VAL A 272 0.56 -15.86 17.97
CA VAL A 272 1.41 -15.04 17.10
C VAL A 272 2.89 -15.34 17.34
N ARG A 273 3.32 -15.36 18.61
CA ARG A 273 4.70 -15.66 19.01
C ARG A 273 5.15 -17.04 18.54
N ARG A 274 4.31 -18.06 18.74
CA ARG A 274 4.59 -19.43 18.29
C ARG A 274 4.78 -19.48 16.77
N THR A 275 3.87 -18.87 16.01
CA THR A 275 3.97 -18.83 14.54
C THR A 275 5.24 -18.11 14.07
N TYR A 276 5.66 -17.05 14.76
CA TYR A 276 6.91 -16.34 14.43
C TYR A 276 8.12 -17.25 14.56
N LEU A 277 8.15 -18.10 15.60
CA LEU A 277 9.23 -19.03 15.87
C LEU A 277 9.18 -20.27 14.98
N THR A 278 7.98 -20.83 14.71
CA THR A 278 7.82 -22.07 13.93
C THR A 278 7.85 -21.82 12.41
N ARG A 279 7.35 -20.67 11.95
CA ARG A 279 7.15 -20.34 10.53
C ARG A 279 7.69 -18.94 10.18
N PRO A 280 8.98 -18.63 10.42
CA PRO A 280 9.52 -17.30 10.15
C PRO A 280 9.38 -16.87 8.67
N TRP A 281 9.41 -17.83 7.75
CA TRP A 281 9.29 -17.62 6.29
C TRP A 281 7.87 -17.28 5.82
N ALA A 282 6.85 -17.63 6.61
CA ALA A 282 5.47 -17.24 6.33
C ALA A 282 5.21 -15.76 6.61
N ILE A 283 6.11 -15.13 7.35
CA ILE A 283 5.97 -13.76 7.83
C ILE A 283 7.05 -12.86 7.23
N LYS A 284 8.14 -13.42 6.68
CA LYS A 284 9.22 -12.68 6.03
C LYS A 284 9.09 -12.69 4.52
N TYR A 285 9.27 -11.52 3.88
CA TYR A 285 9.31 -11.42 2.41
C TYR A 285 10.71 -11.54 1.85
N TYR A 286 11.71 -11.14 2.62
CA TYR A 286 13.11 -11.15 2.18
C TYR A 286 13.89 -12.26 2.89
N ALA A 287 14.45 -13.17 2.10
CA ALA A 287 15.44 -14.14 2.55
C ALA A 287 16.86 -13.57 2.60
N LEU A 288 16.97 -12.27 2.89
CA LEU A 288 18.25 -11.72 3.29
C LEU A 288 18.60 -12.35 4.64
N GLU A 289 19.76 -13.00 4.70
CA GLU A 289 20.39 -13.31 5.98
C GLU A 289 20.35 -12.05 6.84
N SER A 290 20.04 -12.22 8.12
CA SER A 290 19.95 -11.09 9.04
C SER A 290 21.25 -10.30 8.97
N LEU A 291 21.12 -9.02 8.60
CA LEU A 291 22.24 -8.09 8.69
C LEU A 291 22.72 -8.07 10.15
N PRO A 292 24.01 -7.78 10.40
CA PRO A 292 24.50 -7.58 11.76
C PRO A 292 23.58 -6.60 12.52
N PRO A 293 23.37 -6.76 13.84
CA PRO A 293 22.43 -5.92 14.59
C PRO A 293 22.65 -4.41 14.42
N SER A 294 23.90 -3.99 14.22
CA SER A 294 24.29 -2.60 13.94
C SER A 294 23.80 -2.07 12.60
N LEU A 295 23.52 -2.94 11.62
CA LEU A 295 23.04 -2.62 10.28
C LEU A 295 21.61 -3.11 10.02
N ASP A 296 20.92 -3.69 11.00
CA ASP A 296 19.54 -4.15 10.86
C ASP A 296 18.61 -3.03 10.35
N TYR A 297 18.91 -1.77 10.67
CA TYR A 297 18.13 -0.61 10.17
C TYR A 297 18.17 -0.43 8.65
N LEU A 298 19.18 -1.01 7.97
CA LEU A 298 19.29 -1.05 6.51
C LEU A 298 18.50 -2.20 5.88
N SER A 299 17.81 -3.02 6.67
CA SER A 299 16.86 -4.02 6.16
C SER A 299 15.45 -3.41 6.07
N PRO A 300 14.74 -3.58 4.93
CA PRO A 300 13.35 -3.15 4.80
C PRO A 300 12.42 -3.88 5.78
N GLU A 301 12.80 -5.08 6.20
CA GLU A 301 12.09 -5.86 7.21
C GLU A 301 12.95 -5.98 8.48
N PRO A 302 12.42 -5.63 9.66
CA PRO A 302 13.16 -5.80 10.90
C PRO A 302 13.46 -7.27 11.20
N SER A 303 14.57 -7.54 11.88
CA SER A 303 14.89 -8.89 12.36
C SER A 303 13.76 -9.49 13.19
N LEU A 304 13.68 -10.83 13.21
CA LEU A 304 12.61 -11.53 13.92
C LEU A 304 12.73 -11.31 15.43
N GLU A 305 13.96 -11.31 15.94
CA GLU A 305 14.28 -11.02 17.34
C GLU A 305 13.74 -9.66 17.72
N ARG A 306 14.00 -8.61 16.93
CA ARG A 306 13.51 -7.27 17.21
C ARG A 306 11.97 -7.17 17.17
N ARG A 307 11.30 -7.96 16.32
CA ARG A 307 9.84 -8.03 16.29
C ARG A 307 9.30 -8.72 17.54
N LEU A 308 9.93 -9.82 17.97
CA LEU A 308 9.59 -10.54 19.21
C LEU A 308 9.87 -9.70 20.46
N ASP A 309 11.01 -9.00 20.55
CA ASP A 309 11.33 -8.11 21.68
C ASP A 309 10.28 -7.01 21.82
N ARG A 310 9.87 -6.39 20.69
CA ARG A 310 8.80 -5.38 20.70
C ARG A 310 7.46 -5.99 21.11
N PHE A 311 7.21 -7.23 20.70
CA PHE A 311 6.01 -7.98 21.04
C PHE A 311 5.94 -8.26 22.55
N GLU A 312 7.05 -8.67 23.16
CA GLU A 312 7.19 -8.99 24.58
C GLU A 312 7.25 -7.72 25.46
N GLY A 313 8.00 -6.69 25.06
CA GLY A 313 8.12 -5.43 25.83
C GLY A 313 6.82 -4.63 25.92
N SER A 314 5.88 -4.82 24.98
CA SER A 314 4.53 -4.25 25.10
C SER A 314 3.71 -4.88 26.23
N ARG A 315 4.02 -6.12 26.61
CA ARG A 315 3.32 -6.85 27.68
C ARG A 315 3.77 -6.36 29.04
N GLU A 316 5.07 -6.18 29.23
CA GLU A 316 5.66 -5.69 30.49
C GLU A 316 5.20 -4.26 30.83
N SER A 317 5.03 -3.41 29.80
CA SER A 317 4.50 -2.05 29.98
C SER A 317 2.99 -1.99 30.23
N SER A 318 2.25 -3.04 29.89
CA SER A 318 0.80 -3.13 30.08
C SER A 318 0.37 -3.91 31.33
N GLU A 319 1.30 -4.57 32.03
CA GLU A 319 1.01 -5.11 33.35
C GLU A 319 0.82 -3.92 34.31
N PRO A 320 -0.41 -3.69 34.81
CA PRO A 320 -0.67 -2.56 35.69
C PRO A 320 0.19 -2.77 36.93
N ASN A 321 1.10 -1.83 37.16
CA ASN A 321 2.04 -1.75 38.27
C ASN A 321 1.39 -2.33 39.54
N ARG A 322 1.60 -3.63 39.76
CA ARG A 322 0.99 -4.33 40.88
C ARG A 322 1.63 -3.68 42.10
N PRO A 323 0.85 -3.02 42.99
CA PRO A 323 1.43 -2.29 44.09
C PRO A 323 2.38 -3.24 44.81
N VAL A 324 3.65 -2.84 44.85
CA VAL A 324 4.68 -3.54 45.60
C VAL A 324 4.22 -3.47 47.04
N ASP A 325 3.63 -4.57 47.52
CA ASP A 325 3.26 -4.75 48.93
C ASP A 325 4.55 -4.74 49.75
N ASP A 326 4.96 -3.55 50.18
CA ASP A 326 5.88 -3.34 51.27
C ASP A 326 5.27 -3.96 52.52
N THR A 327 5.55 -5.24 52.72
CA THR A 327 5.17 -5.96 53.92
C THR A 327 6.21 -5.65 54.99
N SER A 328 5.99 -4.59 55.76
CA SER A 328 6.55 -4.47 57.11
C SER A 328 5.52 -3.89 58.07
N SER A 329 5.19 -4.70 59.09
CA SER A 329 4.56 -4.35 60.36
C SER A 329 3.02 -4.20 60.41
N ALA A 330 2.38 -5.33 60.75
CA ALA A 330 1.43 -5.50 61.85
C ALA A 330 0.48 -4.34 62.23
N SER A 331 -0.85 -4.55 62.07
CA SER A 331 -1.82 -4.67 63.18
C SER A 331 -3.30 -4.62 62.73
N ALA A 332 -4.10 -5.49 63.35
CA ALA A 332 -5.54 -5.43 63.65
C ALA A 332 -6.61 -5.59 62.53
N PRO A 333 -7.70 -6.33 62.79
CA PRO A 333 -8.83 -6.47 61.88
C PRO A 333 -9.88 -5.39 62.19
N THR A 334 -10.28 -4.60 61.18
CA THR A 334 -11.51 -3.80 61.28
C THR A 334 -12.23 -3.80 59.95
N SER A 335 -13.41 -4.39 59.97
CA SER A 335 -14.42 -4.42 58.92
C SER A 335 -14.95 -3.03 58.60
N SER A 336 -14.89 -2.61 57.33
CA SER A 336 -15.85 -1.67 56.71
C SER A 336 -15.68 -1.61 55.17
N PRO A 337 -16.72 -1.23 54.42
CA PRO A 337 -16.96 -1.67 53.05
C PRO A 337 -16.29 -0.77 52.01
N SER A 338 -15.51 -1.38 51.13
CA SER A 338 -14.86 -0.73 49.99
C SER A 338 -15.88 -0.46 48.89
N GLY A 339 -16.22 0.82 48.70
CA GLY A 339 -16.84 1.30 47.46
C GLY A 339 -15.84 1.22 46.29
N PRO A 340 -16.31 1.03 45.05
CA PRO A 340 -15.43 0.90 43.90
C PRO A 340 -14.90 2.27 43.48
N SER A 341 -13.64 2.56 43.82
CA SER A 341 -12.87 3.64 43.22
C SER A 341 -11.95 3.05 42.16
N GLY A 342 -12.53 2.72 41.00
CA GLY A 342 -11.79 2.41 39.79
C GLY A 342 -11.33 3.71 39.13
N ARG A 343 -10.02 3.89 39.00
CA ARG A 343 -9.44 4.89 38.08
C ARG A 343 -9.67 4.35 36.66
N PRO A 344 -10.28 5.12 35.75
CA PRO A 344 -10.62 4.62 34.43
C PRO A 344 -9.33 4.38 33.65
N THR A 345 -9.11 3.13 33.28
CA THR A 345 -8.21 2.77 32.20
C THR A 345 -8.78 3.46 30.95
N GLU A 346 -8.04 4.41 30.36
CA GLU A 346 -8.34 4.98 29.04
C GLU A 346 -8.24 3.86 28.00
N GLN A 347 -9.31 3.08 27.94
CA GLN A 347 -9.67 2.26 26.81
C GLN A 347 -9.76 3.22 25.62
N PRO A 348 -9.17 2.92 24.45
CA PRO A 348 -9.38 3.74 23.27
C PRO A 348 -10.89 3.88 23.12
N ALA A 349 -11.38 5.12 23.27
CA ALA A 349 -12.81 5.40 23.24
C ALA A 349 -13.35 4.70 21.99
N ASP A 350 -14.37 3.87 22.15
CA ASP A 350 -15.00 3.24 21.00
C ASP A 350 -15.50 4.37 20.10
N HIS A 351 -14.75 4.69 19.04
CA HIS A 351 -15.03 5.87 18.22
C HIS A 351 -16.43 5.80 17.58
N ARG A 352 -17.07 4.62 17.59
CA ARG A 352 -18.51 4.48 17.31
C ARG A 352 -19.39 5.20 18.33
N LEU A 353 -19.15 4.99 19.62
CA LEU A 353 -19.88 5.66 20.69
C LEU A 353 -19.76 7.19 20.58
N PHE A 354 -18.61 7.68 20.09
CA PHE A 354 -18.40 9.10 19.82
C PHE A 354 -19.33 9.65 18.73
N PHE A 355 -19.47 8.95 17.59
CA PHE A 355 -20.40 9.39 16.54
C PHE A 355 -21.86 9.17 16.90
N GLU A 356 -22.18 8.13 17.67
CA GLU A 356 -23.53 7.87 18.16
C GLU A 356 -23.99 8.95 19.14
N SER A 357 -23.08 9.54 19.92
CA SER A 357 -23.40 10.65 20.84
C SER A 357 -23.62 12.00 20.16
N MET A 358 -23.14 12.19 18.93
CA MET A 358 -23.36 13.43 18.20
C MET A 358 -24.81 13.57 17.76
N ASP A 359 -25.34 14.80 17.73
CA ASP A 359 -26.52 15.09 16.93
C ASP A 359 -26.15 15.23 15.43
N ALA A 360 -27.16 15.22 14.55
CA ALA A 360 -26.95 15.28 13.11
C ALA A 360 -26.21 16.55 12.62
N ARG A 361 -26.44 17.70 13.27
CA ARG A 361 -25.77 18.96 12.91
C ARG A 361 -24.32 18.95 13.37
N THR A 362 -24.06 18.44 14.57
CA THR A 362 -22.70 18.23 15.09
C THR A 362 -21.91 17.28 14.20
N PHE A 363 -22.53 16.18 13.73
CA PHE A 363 -21.92 15.28 12.76
C PHE A 363 -21.64 15.98 11.41
N THR A 364 -22.56 16.83 10.93
CA THR A 364 -22.36 17.62 9.71
C THR A 364 -21.12 18.54 9.81
N ASN A 365 -21.01 19.29 10.91
CA ASN A 365 -19.86 20.17 11.15
C ASN A 365 -18.56 19.35 11.24
N PHE A 366 -18.60 18.21 11.93
CA PHE A 366 -17.45 17.31 12.02
C PHE A 366 -16.98 16.84 10.63
N VAL A 367 -17.90 16.46 9.73
CA VAL A 367 -17.55 16.06 8.36
C VAL A 367 -16.97 17.23 7.57
N ALA A 368 -17.49 18.45 7.76
CA ALA A 368 -16.96 19.66 7.12
C ALA A 368 -15.53 19.98 7.59
N ASP A 369 -15.26 19.89 8.88
CA ASP A 369 -13.93 20.09 9.46
C ASP A 369 -12.96 19.00 9.00
N LEU A 370 -13.42 17.74 8.98
CA LEU A 370 -12.64 16.62 8.45
C LEU A 370 -12.22 16.83 7.00
N ARG A 371 -13.12 17.37 6.18
CA ARG A 371 -12.80 17.68 4.79
C ARG A 371 -11.88 18.90 4.67
N SER A 372 -12.07 19.91 5.53
CA SER A 372 -11.25 21.12 5.56
C SER A 372 -9.80 20.84 5.97
N ALA A 373 -9.56 19.85 6.83
CA ALA A 373 -8.22 19.38 7.21
C ALA A 373 -7.39 18.82 6.03
N TRP A 374 -8.00 18.63 4.86
CA TRP A 374 -7.28 18.31 3.61
C TRP A 374 -7.24 19.48 2.62
N ASP A 375 -7.25 20.71 3.14
CA ASP A 375 -7.16 21.96 2.36
C ASP A 375 -8.36 22.23 1.43
N TRP A 376 -9.56 21.75 1.79
CA TRP A 376 -10.81 22.09 1.10
C TRP A 376 -11.51 23.28 1.77
N GLU A 377 -12.11 24.17 0.98
CA GLU A 377 -13.00 25.21 1.47
C GLU A 377 -14.40 24.63 1.66
N CYS A 378 -14.84 24.43 2.91
CA CYS A 378 -16.15 23.86 3.23
C CYS A 378 -17.12 24.92 3.77
N GLU A 379 -18.32 24.97 3.20
CA GLU A 379 -19.45 25.77 3.69
C GLU A 379 -20.57 24.82 4.11
N VAL A 380 -20.91 24.81 5.41
CA VAL A 380 -22.09 24.10 5.92
C VAL A 380 -23.33 24.91 5.58
N VAL A 381 -24.21 24.33 4.79
CA VAL A 381 -25.46 24.97 4.37
C VAL A 381 -26.46 24.83 5.52
N ALA A 382 -26.76 25.95 6.19
CA ALA A 382 -27.79 25.97 7.24
C ALA A 382 -29.13 25.52 6.66
N ASP A 383 -29.97 24.83 7.46
CA ASP A 383 -31.31 24.26 7.17
C ASP A 383 -32.21 25.17 6.29
N ASP A 384 -31.85 25.29 5.03
CA ASP A 384 -32.61 25.94 3.99
C ASP A 384 -33.35 24.81 3.29
N ALA A 385 -34.68 24.85 3.36
CA ALA A 385 -35.54 23.85 2.73
C ALA A 385 -35.25 23.71 1.22
N ASP A 386 -34.59 24.70 0.62
CA ASP A 386 -34.24 24.75 -0.80
C ASP A 386 -32.86 24.16 -1.13
N SER A 387 -32.01 23.81 -0.15
CA SER A 387 -30.72 23.17 -0.40
C SER A 387 -30.72 21.69 -0.01
N PRO A 388 -30.63 20.76 -0.98
CA PRO A 388 -30.56 19.34 -0.70
C PRO A 388 -29.17 18.87 -0.18
N ALA A 389 -28.17 19.75 -0.13
CA ALA A 389 -26.82 19.45 0.37
C ALA A 389 -26.62 20.05 1.75
N ASP A 390 -25.90 19.33 2.62
CA ASP A 390 -25.56 19.81 3.96
C ASP A 390 -24.23 20.58 3.95
N ILE A 391 -23.30 20.22 3.05
CA ILE A 391 -22.00 20.87 2.92
C ILE A 391 -21.68 21.07 1.44
N VAL A 392 -21.17 22.25 1.10
CA VAL A 392 -20.52 22.52 -0.19
C VAL A 392 -19.02 22.59 0.06
N ALA A 393 -18.26 21.71 -0.56
CA ALA A 393 -16.81 21.69 -0.46
C ALA A 393 -16.18 22.07 -1.81
N ILE A 394 -15.22 22.99 -1.81
CA ILE A 394 -14.50 23.46 -3.00
C ILE A 394 -13.02 23.19 -2.81
N ASP A 395 -12.39 22.50 -3.75
CA ASP A 395 -10.94 22.37 -3.81
C ASP A 395 -10.36 23.65 -4.44
N PRO A 396 -9.62 24.48 -3.70
CA PRO A 396 -9.09 25.75 -4.21
C PRO A 396 -8.06 25.55 -5.32
N SER A 397 -7.44 24.37 -5.42
CA SER A 397 -6.40 24.08 -6.42
C SER A 397 -6.97 23.69 -7.79
N THR A 398 -8.12 23.00 -7.80
CA THR A 398 -8.76 22.50 -9.03
C THR A 398 -10.06 23.23 -9.38
N ALA A 399 -10.59 24.03 -8.44
CA ALA A 399 -11.94 24.57 -8.46
C ALA A 399 -13.03 23.49 -8.53
N GLU A 400 -12.70 22.24 -8.15
CA GLU A 400 -13.68 21.15 -8.09
C GLU A 400 -14.68 21.41 -6.96
N ARG A 401 -15.97 21.33 -7.28
CA ARG A 401 -17.07 21.53 -6.35
C ARG A 401 -17.76 20.21 -6.04
N VAL A 402 -17.72 19.82 -4.77
CA VAL A 402 -18.33 18.60 -4.25
C VAL A 402 -19.52 18.96 -3.36
N LEU A 403 -20.68 18.36 -3.62
CA LEU A 403 -21.85 18.47 -2.75
C LEU A 403 -21.86 17.29 -1.79
N ILE A 404 -21.88 17.55 -0.49
CA ILE A 404 -21.86 16.52 0.54
C ILE A 404 -23.23 16.46 1.24
N ARG A 405 -23.80 15.25 1.29
CA ARG A 405 -24.96 14.91 2.11
C ARG A 405 -24.50 14.04 3.28
N THR A 406 -24.90 14.41 4.48
CA THR A 406 -24.61 13.67 5.70
C THR A 406 -25.87 12.96 6.20
N LEU A 407 -25.72 11.72 6.64
CA LEU A 407 -26.80 10.87 7.12
C LEU A 407 -26.40 10.31 8.49
N HIS A 408 -26.79 11.00 9.55
CA HIS A 408 -26.50 10.59 10.93
C HIS A 408 -27.46 9.49 11.40
N ARG A 409 -26.89 8.49 12.09
CA ARG A 409 -27.56 7.31 12.66
C ARG A 409 -27.25 7.27 14.15
N SER A 410 -28.23 7.66 14.96
CA SER A 410 -28.14 7.55 16.41
C SER A 410 -28.15 6.09 16.90
N ASP A 411 -28.62 5.15 16.06
CA ASP A 411 -28.74 3.73 16.37
C ASP A 411 -27.68 2.86 15.65
N GLY A 412 -26.78 3.47 14.88
CA GLY A 412 -25.81 2.76 14.05
C GLY A 412 -26.42 1.92 12.92
N GLY A 413 -27.72 2.07 12.65
CA GLY A 413 -28.44 1.29 11.64
C GLY A 413 -27.96 1.59 10.20
N PRO A 414 -28.24 0.69 9.25
CA PRO A 414 -27.84 0.90 7.86
C PRO A 414 -28.68 1.98 7.18
N VAL A 415 -28.07 2.78 6.32
CA VAL A 415 -28.75 3.69 5.39
C VAL A 415 -29.43 2.87 4.31
N SER A 416 -30.73 3.05 4.17
CA SER A 416 -31.57 2.36 3.19
C SER A 416 -31.58 3.06 1.83
N ARG A 417 -32.01 2.33 0.81
CA ARG A 417 -32.18 2.86 -0.55
C ARG A 417 -33.16 4.03 -0.63
N THR A 418 -34.26 3.97 0.11
CA THR A 418 -35.30 5.02 0.12
C THR A 418 -34.74 6.36 0.57
N GLU A 419 -33.81 6.36 1.53
CA GLU A 419 -33.21 7.59 2.06
C GLU A 419 -32.20 8.22 1.08
N LEU A 420 -31.69 7.43 0.12
CA LEU A 420 -30.90 7.97 -0.99
C LEU A 420 -31.77 8.51 -2.14
N GLU A 421 -33.08 8.27 -2.15
CA GLU A 421 -33.95 8.86 -3.18
C GLU A 421 -34.02 10.38 -3.04
N ASP A 422 -33.86 10.89 -1.81
CA ASP A 422 -33.79 12.32 -1.50
C ASP A 422 -32.52 13.01 -2.04
N ILE A 423 -31.55 12.25 -2.57
CA ILE A 423 -30.29 12.75 -3.12
C ILE A 423 -30.36 13.00 -4.64
N GLU A 424 -31.43 12.56 -5.32
CA GLU A 424 -31.59 12.80 -6.76
C GLU A 424 -31.47 14.29 -7.17
N PRO A 425 -31.98 15.27 -6.39
CA PRO A 425 -31.77 16.68 -6.68
C PRO A 425 -30.27 17.10 -6.69
N LEU A 426 -29.42 16.44 -5.90
CA LEU A 426 -27.96 16.68 -5.91
C LEU A 426 -27.31 16.09 -7.16
N LEU A 427 -27.74 14.90 -7.58
CA LEU A 427 -27.25 14.28 -8.81
C LEU A 427 -27.62 15.12 -10.04
N GLU A 428 -28.81 15.71 -10.06
CA GLU A 428 -29.21 16.62 -11.14
C GLU A 428 -28.31 17.85 -11.19
N ARG A 429 -27.90 18.40 -10.03
CA ARG A 429 -26.92 19.49 -9.96
C ARG A 429 -25.57 19.13 -10.57
N THR A 430 -25.14 17.86 -10.48
CA THR A 430 -23.95 17.38 -11.18
C THR A 430 -24.18 17.30 -12.69
N ARG A 431 -25.35 16.83 -13.14
CA ARG A 431 -25.70 16.76 -14.57
C ARG A 431 -25.78 18.14 -15.22
N THR A 432 -26.24 19.16 -14.49
CA THR A 432 -26.29 20.54 -14.97
C THR A 432 -24.96 21.29 -14.88
N GLY A 433 -23.90 20.64 -14.37
CA GLY A 433 -22.57 21.23 -14.21
C GLY A 433 -22.46 22.25 -13.08
N SER A 434 -23.40 22.23 -12.13
CA SER A 434 -23.33 23.09 -10.93
C SER A 434 -22.53 22.47 -9.78
N ALA A 435 -22.14 21.21 -9.92
CA ALA A 435 -21.20 20.48 -9.07
C ALA A 435 -20.49 19.41 -9.91
N ASP A 436 -19.29 19.01 -9.50
CA ASP A 436 -18.52 17.98 -10.19
C ASP A 436 -18.84 16.58 -9.66
N SER A 437 -19.14 16.46 -8.37
CA SER A 437 -19.51 15.20 -7.75
C SER A 437 -20.40 15.35 -6.51
N VAL A 438 -21.01 14.24 -6.12
CA VAL A 438 -21.82 14.11 -4.89
C VAL A 438 -21.20 13.07 -3.98
N LEU A 439 -21.03 13.45 -2.72
CA LEU A 439 -20.49 12.62 -1.64
C LEU A 439 -21.58 12.38 -0.59
N VAL A 440 -21.81 11.14 -0.21
CA VAL A 440 -22.75 10.79 0.86
C VAL A 440 -21.96 10.19 2.02
N VAL A 441 -22.08 10.81 3.19
CA VAL A 441 -21.32 10.43 4.39
C VAL A 441 -22.28 10.00 5.50
N THR A 442 -22.04 8.84 6.12
CA THR A 442 -22.80 8.38 7.28
C THR A 442 -21.88 7.90 8.39
N ASN A 443 -22.31 7.98 9.64
CA ASN A 443 -21.64 7.32 10.77
C ASN A 443 -22.05 5.83 10.92
N GLY A 444 -23.08 5.38 10.19
CA GLY A 444 -23.54 3.99 10.14
C GLY A 444 -22.89 3.19 9.00
N GLN A 445 -23.63 2.23 8.46
CA GLN A 445 -23.25 1.46 7.27
C GLN A 445 -24.23 1.76 6.12
N PHE A 446 -23.87 1.50 4.88
CA PHE A 446 -24.85 1.45 3.78
C PHE A 446 -25.38 0.02 3.64
N ALA A 447 -26.67 -0.13 3.38
CA ALA A 447 -27.25 -1.43 3.03
C ALA A 447 -26.63 -1.95 1.71
N ASP A 448 -26.63 -3.27 1.50
CA ASP A 448 -26.00 -3.87 0.32
C ASP A 448 -26.63 -3.41 -1.00
N ASP A 449 -27.95 -3.19 -1.02
CA ASP A 449 -28.70 -2.71 -2.19
C ASP A 449 -28.44 -1.23 -2.53
N VAL A 450 -27.81 -0.49 -1.61
CA VAL A 450 -27.34 0.88 -1.83
C VAL A 450 -25.98 0.89 -2.51
N ARG A 451 -25.10 -0.10 -2.24
CA ARG A 451 -23.75 -0.15 -2.82
C ARG A 451 -23.79 -0.27 -4.35
N ASP A 452 -24.86 -0.84 -4.91
CA ASP A 452 -25.09 -0.88 -6.36
C ASP A 452 -25.21 0.51 -7.02
N ARG A 453 -25.47 1.58 -6.23
CA ARG A 453 -25.50 2.98 -6.72
C ARG A 453 -24.17 3.72 -6.63
N ALA A 454 -23.11 3.08 -6.11
CA ALA A 454 -21.77 3.66 -5.98
C ALA A 454 -21.12 4.02 -7.34
N GLU A 455 -21.70 3.62 -8.47
CA GLU A 455 -21.24 4.05 -9.80
C GLU A 455 -21.44 5.55 -10.05
N THR A 456 -22.38 6.19 -9.34
CA THR A 456 -22.75 7.60 -9.55
C THR A 456 -22.56 8.49 -8.32
N LEU A 457 -22.36 7.87 -7.16
CA LEU A 457 -22.21 8.53 -5.87
C LEU A 457 -20.93 8.04 -5.20
N THR A 458 -20.20 8.95 -4.56
CA THR A 458 -19.16 8.53 -3.62
C THR A 458 -19.81 8.27 -2.27
N LEU A 459 -19.70 7.05 -1.76
CA LEU A 459 -20.29 6.64 -0.48
C LEU A 459 -19.18 6.47 0.56
N VAL A 460 -19.33 7.10 1.72
CA VAL A 460 -18.38 7.00 2.85
C VAL A 460 -19.16 6.62 4.11
N ASP A 461 -18.95 5.38 4.57
CA ASP A 461 -19.58 4.87 5.78
C ASP A 461 -18.77 5.21 7.04
N GLY A 462 -19.30 4.86 8.22
CA GLY A 462 -18.67 5.19 9.50
C GLY A 462 -17.27 4.58 9.64
N ALA A 463 -17.04 3.38 9.10
CA ALA A 463 -15.73 2.76 9.12
C ALA A 463 -14.73 3.53 8.26
N ALA A 464 -15.14 3.99 7.08
CA ALA A 464 -14.33 4.84 6.22
C ALA A 464 -14.06 6.21 6.87
N VAL A 465 -15.04 6.85 7.54
CA VAL A 465 -14.83 8.08 8.30
C VAL A 465 -13.77 7.89 9.38
N LEU A 466 -13.78 6.76 10.10
CA LEU A 466 -12.75 6.45 11.09
C LEU A 466 -11.37 6.28 10.47
N GLU A 467 -11.25 5.56 9.35
CA GLU A 467 -9.97 5.44 8.66
C GLU A 467 -9.44 6.79 8.15
N LEU A 468 -10.34 7.70 7.79
CA LEU A 468 -10.01 9.05 7.34
C LEU A 468 -9.53 9.91 8.51
N LEU A 469 -10.19 9.81 9.65
CA LEU A 469 -9.80 10.45 10.91
C LEU A 469 -8.42 9.96 11.39
N GLU A 470 -8.17 8.65 11.35
CA GLU A 470 -6.84 8.08 11.68
C GLU A 470 -5.73 8.57 10.73
N ARG A 471 -6.07 8.98 9.50
CA ARG A 471 -5.10 9.53 8.53
C ARG A 471 -4.89 11.02 8.70
N ALA A 472 -5.86 11.73 9.26
CA ALA A 472 -5.80 13.17 9.47
C ALA A 472 -4.90 13.57 10.66
N ASP A 473 -4.39 12.61 11.46
CA ASP A 473 -3.38 12.76 12.53
C ASP A 473 -3.54 14.06 13.38
N ASP A 474 -4.17 13.97 14.56
CA ASP A 474 -4.28 14.99 15.63
C ASP A 474 -4.77 16.43 15.27
N GLU A 475 -4.92 16.84 14.01
CA GLU A 475 -5.33 18.22 13.66
C GLU A 475 -6.79 18.53 13.99
N ILE A 476 -7.65 17.50 14.01
CA ILE A 476 -9.05 17.63 14.44
C ILE A 476 -9.10 17.09 15.86
N ALA A 477 -9.03 18.00 16.83
CA ALA A 477 -9.18 17.65 18.23
C ALA A 477 -10.59 17.08 18.47
N LEU A 478 -10.71 15.75 18.47
CA LEU A 478 -11.96 15.04 18.84
C LEU A 478 -12.50 15.50 20.19
N ALA A 479 -11.61 16.00 21.06
CA ALA A 479 -11.94 16.59 22.35
C ALA A 479 -12.88 17.80 22.24
N ASP A 480 -12.75 18.64 21.21
CA ASP A 480 -13.59 19.83 21.05
C ASP A 480 -15.04 19.42 20.78
N TYR A 481 -15.23 18.41 19.93
CA TYR A 481 -16.53 17.84 19.60
C TYR A 481 -17.16 17.03 20.73
N ALA A 482 -16.36 16.29 21.51
CA ALA A 482 -16.82 15.54 22.67
C ALA A 482 -17.34 16.45 23.80
N SER A 483 -16.96 17.73 23.82
CA SER A 483 -17.41 18.71 24.83
C SER A 483 -18.75 19.37 24.51
N THR A 484 -19.19 19.28 23.25
CA THR A 484 -20.44 19.86 22.73
C THR A 484 -21.58 18.86 22.58
N ALA A 485 -21.29 17.56 22.57
CA ALA A 485 -22.27 16.48 22.65
C ALA A 485 -22.70 16.26 24.11
#